data_AF-A0A662JSS8-F1
#
_entry.id   AF-A0A662JSS8-F1
#
_cell.length_a   1.000
_cell.length_b   1.000
_cell.length_c   1.000
_cell.angle_alpha   90.00
_cell.angle_beta   90.00
_cell.angle_gamma   90.00
#
_symmetry.space_group_name_H-M   'P 1'
#
loop_
_entity.id
_entity.type
_entity.pdbx_description
1 polymer ?
#
loop_
_entity_poly.entity_id
_entity_poly.type
_entity_poly.pdbx_seq_one_letter_code
_entity_poly.pdbx_strand_id
1 'polypeptide(L)' 'MLRHPEWLRVSIAGGENYVKVKTILGKAKLHTICEEAKCPNVAECFGNGTATFLILGDTCTRNCSYCNVKHGKPLPLNP' A
#
# COMPACT_ATOMS: atom_id res chain seq x y z
N MET A 1 -5.14 1.61 22.09
CA MET A 1 -5.37 0.89 20.83
C MET A 1 -5.93 -0.48 21.19
N LEU A 2 -7.12 -0.85 20.72
CA LEU A 2 -7.71 -2.16 20.98
C LEU A 2 -6.93 -3.22 20.20
N ARG A 3 -6.62 -4.34 20.85
CA ARG A 3 -5.91 -5.45 20.19
C ARG A 3 -6.87 -6.14 19.22
N HIS A 4 -6.48 -6.30 17.95
CA HIS A 4 -7.31 -7.02 16.98
C HIS A 4 -7.56 -8.47 17.44
N PRO A 5 -8.76 -9.03 17.20
CA PRO A 5 -9.06 -10.44 17.42
C PRO A 5 -8.10 -11.36 16.66
N GLU A 6 -7.91 -12.58 17.13
CA GLU A 6 -6.98 -13.54 16.51
C GLU A 6 -7.35 -13.85 15.06
N TRP A 7 -8.64 -14.08 14.78
CA TRP A 7 -9.15 -14.39 13.43
C TRP A 7 -8.94 -13.29 12.39
N LEU A 8 -8.67 -12.05 12.81
CA LEU A 8 -8.42 -10.91 11.92
C LEU A 8 -6.93 -10.70 11.64
N ARG A 9 -6.04 -11.39 12.35
CA ARG A 9 -4.59 -11.22 12.18
C ARG A 9 -4.10 -12.08 11.04
N VAL A 10 -3.34 -11.46 10.14
CA VAL A 10 -2.63 -12.14 9.07
C VAL A 10 -1.13 -12.07 9.33
N SER A 11 -0.41 -13.13 8.94
CA SER A 11 1.05 -13.10 8.91
C SER A 11 1.50 -12.49 7.58
N ILE A 12 2.37 -11.48 7.63
CA ILE A 12 3.04 -10.96 6.44
C ILE A 12 4.22 -11.89 6.15
N ALA A 13 3.93 -13.14 5.80
CA ALA A 13 4.93 -14.07 5.30
C ALA A 13 5.26 -13.66 3.86
N GLY A 14 6.49 -13.18 3.65
CA GLY A 14 6.99 -12.85 2.32
C GLY A 14 7.36 -14.10 1.54
N GLY A 15 7.15 -14.05 0.21
CA GLY A 15 7.68 -15.01 -0.75
C GLY A 15 8.45 -14.30 -1.87
N GLU A 16 9.07 -15.06 -2.77
CA GLU A 16 9.89 -14.50 -3.87
C GLU A 16 9.12 -13.49 -4.72
N ASN A 17 7.86 -13.78 -5.06
CA ASN A 17 7.01 -12.86 -5.82
C ASN A 17 6.68 -11.58 -5.05
N TYR A 18 6.41 -11.68 -3.74
CA TYR A 18 6.20 -10.49 -2.90
C TYR A 18 7.43 -9.57 -2.96
N VAL A 19 8.61 -10.14 -2.77
CA VAL A 19 9.89 -9.40 -2.82
C VAL A 19 10.12 -8.82 -4.21
N LYS A 20 9.84 -9.59 -5.27
CA LYS A 20 9.98 -9.16 -6.67
C LYS A 20 9.09 -7.96 -6.98
N VAL A 21 7.78 -8.06 -6.72
CA VAL A 21 6.82 -6.97 -6.97
C VAL A 21 7.20 -5.73 -6.16
N LYS A 22 7.48 -5.89 -4.86
CA LYS A 22 7.91 -4.79 -3.99
C LYS A 22 9.19 -4.11 -4.50
N THR A 23 10.15 -4.90 -4.98
CA THR A 23 11.42 -4.37 -5.53
C THR A 23 11.18 -3.60 -6.82
N ILE A 24 10.33 -4.10 -7.72
CA ILE A 24 9.99 -3.42 -8.98
C ILE A 24 9.32 -2.08 -8.69
N LEU A 25 8.31 -2.06 -7.82
CA LEU A 25 7.58 -0.85 -7.42
C LEU A 25 8.52 0.19 -6.80
N GLY A 26 9.37 -0.23 -5.86
CA GLY A 26 10.35 0.65 -5.21
C GLY A 26 11.38 1.22 -6.18
N LYS A 27 11.89 0.41 -7.12
CA LYS A 27 12.82 0.88 -8.17
C LYS A 27 12.15 1.86 -9.13
N ALA A 28 10.89 1.63 -9.47
CA ALA A 28 10.11 2.49 -10.36
C ALA A 28 9.57 3.75 -9.67
N LYS A 29 9.74 3.87 -8.34
CA LYS A 29 9.18 4.97 -7.52
C LYS A 29 7.67 5.12 -7.71
N LEU A 30 6.95 4.00 -7.76
CA LEU A 30 5.50 3.98 -7.94
C LEU A 30 4.80 3.76 -6.60
N HIS A 31 3.69 4.45 -6.39
CA HIS A 31 2.83 4.27 -5.23
C HIS A 31 1.75 3.22 -5.49
N THR A 32 1.39 2.47 -4.46
CA THR A 32 0.29 1.50 -4.51
C THR A 32 -0.64 1.72 -3.32
N ILE A 33 -1.96 1.54 -3.53
CA ILE A 33 -2.90 1.60 -2.41
C ILE A 33 -2.66 0.44 -1.42
N CYS A 34 -2.07 -0.66 -1.90
CA CYS A 34 -1.67 -1.81 -1.08
C CYS A 34 -0.75 -1.38 0.07
N GLU A 35 0.22 -0.50 -0.21
CA GLU A 35 1.19 0.00 0.78
C GLU A 35 0.69 1.25 1.51
N GLU A 36 0.21 2.27 0.79
CA GLU A 36 -0.18 3.56 1.39
C GLU A 36 -1.37 3.44 2.35
N ALA A 37 -2.32 2.53 2.06
CA ALA A 37 -3.46 2.26 2.94
C ALA A 37 -3.16 1.21 4.02
N LYS A 38 -1.95 0.64 4.08
CA LYS A 38 -1.56 -0.47 4.97
C LYS A 38 -2.51 -1.67 4.85
N CYS A 39 -2.78 -2.10 3.62
CA CYS A 39 -3.68 -3.21 3.36
C CYS A 39 -3.11 -4.51 3.98
N PRO A 40 -3.89 -5.25 4.80
CA PRO A 40 -3.43 -6.51 5.39
C PRO A 40 -3.12 -7.58 4.34
N ASN A 41 -3.70 -7.49 3.14
CA ASN A 41 -3.56 -8.48 2.07
C ASN A 41 -2.34 -8.24 1.16
N VAL A 42 -1.47 -7.26 1.47
CA VAL A 42 -0.32 -6.90 0.61
C VAL A 42 0.59 -8.08 0.31
N ALA A 43 0.80 -8.98 1.29
CA ALA A 43 1.63 -10.17 1.11
C ALA A 43 1.04 -11.15 0.08
N GLU A 44 -0.27 -11.41 0.19
CA GLU A 44 -1.01 -12.29 -0.71
C GLU A 44 -1.09 -11.70 -2.13
N CYS A 45 -1.51 -10.44 -2.25
CA CYS A 45 -1.68 -9.80 -3.56
C CYS A 45 -0.34 -9.74 -4.32
N PHE A 46 0.73 -9.24 -3.69
CA PHE A 46 2.03 -9.17 -4.34
C PHE A 46 2.62 -10.58 -4.58
N GLY A 47 2.35 -11.53 -3.68
CA GLY A 47 2.69 -12.95 -3.87
C GLY A 47 2.08 -13.55 -5.14
N ASN A 48 0.87 -13.12 -5.48
CA ASN A 48 0.16 -13.46 -6.72
C ASN A 48 0.52 -12.56 -7.91
N GLY A 49 1.55 -11.71 -7.80
CA GLY A 49 1.95 -10.79 -8.88
C GLY A 49 0.95 -9.65 -9.13
N THR A 50 0.06 -9.37 -8.17
CA THR A 50 -1.03 -8.39 -8.30
C THR A 50 -0.78 -7.17 -7.42
N ALA A 51 -0.95 -5.97 -7.97
CA ALA A 51 -0.89 -4.71 -7.23
C ALA A 51 -1.95 -3.74 -7.74
N THR A 52 -2.43 -2.86 -6.86
CA THR A 52 -3.32 -1.74 -7.25
C THR A 52 -2.55 -0.44 -7.13
N PHE A 53 -2.33 0.21 -8.26
CA PHE A 53 -1.57 1.46 -8.33
C PHE A 53 -2.34 2.63 -7.70
N LEU A 54 -1.60 3.50 -7.01
CA LEU A 54 -2.09 4.80 -6.56
C LEU A 54 -1.43 5.87 -7.41
N ILE A 55 -2.23 6.51 -8.26
CA ILE A 55 -1.76 7.59 -9.14
C ILE A 55 -1.81 8.94 -8.43
N LEU A 56 -1.11 9.93 -8.99
CA LEU A 56 -1.05 11.32 -8.48
C LEU A 56 -0.33 11.47 -7.12
N GLY A 57 0.44 10.45 -6.70
CA GLY A 57 1.29 10.49 -5.50
C GLY A 57 0.70 9.74 -4.30
N ASP A 58 1.37 9.88 -3.16
CA ASP A 58 1.01 9.25 -1.86
C ASP A 58 0.07 10.10 -1.00
N THR A 59 -0.21 11.33 -1.41
CA THR A 59 -0.85 12.34 -0.56
C THR A 59 -2.24 12.68 -1.10
N CYS A 60 -3.27 12.46 -0.29
CA CYS A 60 -4.64 12.84 -0.59
C CYS A 60 -4.97 14.23 -0.02
N THR A 61 -5.72 15.05 -0.76
CA THR A 61 -6.22 16.35 -0.25
C THR A 61 -7.42 16.20 0.68
N ARG A 62 -8.05 15.02 0.70
CA ARG A 62 -9.15 14.67 1.61
C ARG A 62 -8.62 13.94 2.83
N ASN A 63 -9.42 13.93 3.90
CA ASN A 63 -9.13 13.21 5.14
C ASN A 63 -10.32 12.33 5.54
N CYS A 64 -10.59 11.29 4.74
CA CYS A 64 -11.64 10.33 5.07
C CYS A 64 -11.28 9.62 6.38
N SER A 65 -12.22 9.55 7.33
CA SER A 65 -11.98 9.06 8.70
C SER A 65 -11.47 7.62 8.80
N TYR A 66 -11.68 6.80 7.75
CA TYR A 66 -11.25 5.42 7.68
C TYR A 66 -9.96 5.20 6.87
N CYS A 67 -9.50 6.21 6.13
CA CYS A 67 -8.42 6.06 5.16
C CYS A 67 -7.06 6.30 5.82
N ASN A 68 -6.12 5.38 5.61
CA ASN A 68 -4.75 5.52 6.14
C ASN A 68 -3.79 6.26 5.18
N VAL A 69 -4.21 6.56 3.95
CA VAL A 69 -3.38 7.33 3.00
C VAL A 69 -3.06 8.69 3.61
N LYS A 70 -1.80 9.12 3.48
CA LYS A 70 -1.32 10.41 3.99
C LYS A 70 -2.20 11.54 3.46
N HIS A 71 -2.65 12.42 4.34
CA HIS A 71 -3.41 13.60 3.95
C HIS A 71 -2.54 14.86 3.95
N GLY A 72 -2.76 15.78 3.00
CA GLY A 72 -2.02 17.03 2.92
C GLY A 72 -2.01 17.65 1.53
N LYS A 73 -1.04 18.52 1.27
CA LYS A 73 -0.80 19.12 -0.04
C LYS A 73 0.09 18.17 -0.88
N PRO A 74 -0.37 17.65 -2.02
CA PRO A 74 0.45 16.82 -2.90
C PRO A 74 1.60 17.60 -3.54
N LEU A 75 2.60 16.87 -4.06
CA LEU A 75 3.60 17.44 -4.96
C LEU A 75 2.94 17.88 -6.27
N PRO A 76 3.52 18.87 -6.98
CA PRO A 76 3.08 19.23 -8.32
C PRO A 76 3.08 18.01 -9.25
N LEU A 77 2.08 17.94 -10.14
CA LEU A 77 2.13 16.98 -11.24
C LEU A 77 3.25 17.37 -12.19
N ASN A 78 3.98 16.37 -12.69
CA ASN A 78 4.89 16.61 -13.81
C ASN A 78 4.04 17.05 -15.02
N PRO A 79 4.38 18.16 -15.70
CA PRO A 79 3.68 18.62 -16.90
C PRO A 79 3.86 17.67 -18.09
#